data_AF-A0A957LSW0-F1
#
_entry.id   AF-A0A957LSW0-F1
#
_cell.length_a   1.000
_cell.length_b   1.000
_cell.length_c   1.000
_cell.angle_alpha   90.00
_cell.angle_beta   90.00
_cell.angle_gamma   90.00
#
_symmetry.space_group_name_H-M   'P 1'
#
loop_
_entity.id
_entity.type
_entity.pdbx_description
1 polymer ?
#
loop_
_entity_poly.entity_id
_entity_poly.type
_entity_poly.pdbx_seq_one_letter_code
_entity_poly.pdbx_strand_id
1 'polypeptide(L)'
;MTMPGAEGIRLSNRLDEESVMEKTSESTASRPQFLSTVATVAAAAGAGYLVYRNGESWLRSLLLYLSRAGWARQVVTKFPPAWAVASRFVAGESVDEAIQAVRQLNARGMLATADYLGESVTSAAEANAARDQILYLVERIHAGGVDANVSLKLSQLGLKLDENLAIDNLRAILQQAKRHNLRVRVDMEESALVDTTLDIYRRLRFGEGFDNVGVVIQSCLYRSDEDVRRLVEEGAWVRLVKGAYKEPHTVAYPAKADTDAAFVRQTEMMLSDEARTRGVYLAVATHDDAMIDATQRFARLHEIPPDAYEFQLLYGIRRDRQEQLVAQGHRVRIYVPYGTAWYPYFMRRLAERPANLWFFVSNFFRA
;
A
#
# COMPACT_ATOMS: atom_id res chain seq x y z
N MET A 1 -53.77 42.48 -49.96
CA MET A 1 -54.11 43.75 -50.64
C MET A 1 -53.78 44.87 -49.66
N THR A 2 -52.90 45.79 -50.08
CA THR A 2 -52.49 47.06 -49.44
C THR A 2 -51.79 47.05 -48.06
N MET A 3 -50.45 47.20 -48.09
CA MET A 3 -49.70 48.12 -47.20
C MET A 3 -49.72 49.52 -47.84
N PRO A 4 -49.61 50.62 -47.08
CA PRO A 4 -48.33 51.34 -46.97
C PRO A 4 -48.12 52.00 -45.56
N GLY A 5 -46.90 52.22 -45.05
CA GLY A 5 -45.94 53.32 -45.37
C GLY A 5 -45.96 54.30 -44.17
N ALA A 6 -44.89 54.62 -43.42
CA ALA A 6 -43.56 55.18 -43.68
C ALA A 6 -43.43 56.55 -42.96
N GLU A 7 -42.20 56.88 -42.54
CA GLU A 7 -41.69 58.19 -42.04
C GLU A 7 -42.03 58.58 -40.57
N GLY A 8 -41.16 59.19 -39.76
CA GLY A 8 -39.79 59.70 -39.92
C GLY A 8 -39.41 60.67 -38.77
N ILE A 9 -38.24 60.44 -38.15
CA ILE A 9 -37.21 61.41 -37.67
C ILE A 9 -37.63 62.68 -36.87
N ARG A 10 -37.11 62.85 -35.63
CA ARG A 10 -36.13 63.92 -35.24
C ARG A 10 -35.79 63.99 -33.74
N LEU A 11 -34.48 64.13 -33.51
CA LEU A 11 -33.77 64.45 -32.27
C LEU A 11 -33.91 65.92 -31.86
N SER A 12 -33.86 66.17 -30.55
CA SER A 12 -33.41 67.42 -29.91
C SER A 12 -33.09 67.11 -28.44
N ASN A 13 -31.81 66.86 -28.11
CA ASN A 13 -30.91 67.75 -27.35
C ASN A 13 -31.43 68.12 -25.95
N ARG A 14 -30.76 67.60 -24.89
CA ARG A 14 -29.74 68.30 -24.06
C ARG A 14 -30.37 69.45 -23.27
N LEU A 15 -30.27 69.60 -21.97
CA LEU A 15 -29.54 69.00 -20.85
C LEU A 15 -30.36 69.44 -19.62
N ASP A 16 -30.44 68.63 -18.56
CA ASP A 16 -30.41 69.20 -17.21
C ASP A 16 -29.72 68.19 -16.30
N GLU A 17 -28.53 68.61 -15.89
CA GLU A 17 -27.65 67.98 -14.93
C GLU A 17 -28.22 68.19 -13.53
N GLU A 18 -28.96 67.22 -12.99
CA GLU A 18 -29.17 67.11 -11.55
C GLU A 18 -29.65 65.69 -11.17
N SER A 19 -28.74 64.72 -11.18
CA SER A 19 -28.88 63.47 -10.40
C SER A 19 -27.52 62.79 -10.21
N VAL A 20 -26.58 63.52 -9.63
CA VAL A 20 -25.40 62.91 -8.99
C VAL A 20 -25.80 62.55 -7.57
N MET A 21 -26.37 61.35 -7.39
CA MET A 21 -26.27 60.47 -6.20
C MET A 21 -27.42 59.45 -6.20
N GLU A 22 -27.27 58.39 -6.99
CA GLU A 22 -27.68 57.02 -6.63
C GLU A 22 -27.35 56.10 -7.81
N LYS A 23 -26.14 55.56 -7.80
CA LYS A 23 -25.78 54.40 -8.60
C LYS A 23 -25.17 53.36 -7.68
N THR A 24 -25.60 52.12 -7.91
CA THR A 24 -25.01 50.85 -7.46
C THR A 24 -25.47 50.29 -6.10
N SER A 25 -26.55 49.52 -6.12
CA SER A 25 -26.66 48.33 -5.28
C SER A 25 -27.43 47.22 -5.98
N GLU A 26 -26.78 46.54 -6.93
CA GLU A 26 -27.19 45.19 -7.34
C GLU A 26 -25.94 44.42 -7.79
N SER A 27 -25.89 43.13 -7.42
CA SER A 27 -24.83 42.14 -7.67
C SER A 27 -23.73 42.00 -6.60
N THR A 28 -24.10 41.43 -5.46
CA THR A 28 -23.17 40.79 -4.50
C THR A 28 -23.66 39.39 -4.11
N ALA A 29 -23.82 38.50 -5.10
CA ALA A 29 -24.13 37.09 -4.83
C ALA A 29 -23.51 36.15 -5.89
N SER A 30 -22.18 36.19 -6.08
CA SER A 30 -21.45 35.16 -6.85
C SER A 30 -19.94 35.05 -6.55
N ARG A 31 -19.40 35.94 -5.70
CA ARG A 31 -17.96 36.03 -5.42
C ARG A 31 -17.30 34.83 -4.68
N PRO A 32 -17.94 34.12 -3.72
CA PRO A 32 -17.23 33.10 -2.95
C PRO A 32 -16.94 31.82 -3.76
N GLN A 33 -17.85 31.39 -4.64
CA GLN A 33 -17.66 30.21 -5.50
C GLN A 33 -16.65 30.46 -6.63
N PHE A 34 -16.58 31.68 -7.16
CA PHE A 34 -15.64 32.02 -8.23
C PHE A 34 -14.20 32.03 -7.70
N LEU A 35 -13.97 32.59 -6.51
CA LEU A 35 -12.66 32.61 -5.86
C LEU A 35 -12.18 31.21 -5.46
N SER A 36 -13.07 30.34 -4.97
CA SER A 36 -12.71 28.94 -4.66
C SER A 36 -12.36 28.15 -5.93
N THR A 37 -13.08 28.40 -7.03
CA THR A 37 -12.82 27.75 -8.32
C THR A 37 -11.49 28.20 -8.93
N VAL A 38 -11.20 29.51 -8.92
CA VAL A 38 -9.93 30.07 -9.40
C VAL A 38 -8.74 29.59 -8.56
N ALA A 39 -8.87 29.54 -7.23
CA ALA A 39 -7.83 29.00 -6.36
C ALA A 39 -7.57 27.51 -6.61
N THR A 40 -8.63 26.73 -6.88
CA THR A 40 -8.52 25.29 -7.19
C THR A 40 -7.85 25.06 -8.54
N VAL A 41 -8.21 25.83 -9.57
CA VAL A 41 -7.58 25.75 -10.90
C VAL A 41 -6.12 26.18 -10.82
N ALA A 42 -5.79 27.22 -10.05
CA ALA A 42 -4.41 27.67 -9.85
C ALA A 42 -3.58 26.63 -9.07
N ALA A 43 -4.14 25.99 -8.05
CA ALA A 43 -3.47 24.91 -7.31
C ALA A 43 -3.26 23.67 -8.19
N ALA A 44 -4.25 23.28 -9.00
CA ALA A 44 -4.16 22.17 -9.93
C ALA A 44 -3.15 22.46 -11.07
N ALA A 45 -3.14 23.68 -11.61
CA ALA A 45 -2.17 24.12 -12.61
C ALA A 45 -0.75 24.22 -12.03
N GLY A 46 -0.60 24.69 -10.79
CA GLY A 46 0.67 24.73 -10.08
C GLY A 46 1.23 23.34 -9.79
N ALA A 47 0.38 22.42 -9.31
CA ALA A 47 0.74 21.02 -9.11
C ALA A 47 1.07 20.32 -10.45
N GLY A 48 0.27 20.55 -11.49
CA GLY A 48 0.51 20.03 -12.84
C GLY A 48 1.82 20.56 -13.45
N TYR A 49 2.11 21.85 -13.26
CA TYR A 49 3.37 22.46 -13.68
C TYR A 49 4.57 21.92 -12.91
N LEU A 50 4.45 21.68 -11.60
CA LEU A 50 5.51 21.08 -10.79
C LEU A 50 5.76 19.61 -11.15
N VAL A 51 4.71 18.82 -11.43
CA VAL A 51 4.82 17.45 -11.95
C VAL A 51 5.47 17.44 -13.33
N TYR A 52 5.05 18.34 -14.23
CA TYR A 52 5.63 18.49 -15.57
C TYR A 52 7.11 18.91 -15.51
N ARG A 53 7.47 19.83 -14.61
CA ARG A 53 8.82 20.40 -14.51
C ARG A 53 9.82 19.52 -13.76
N ASN A 54 9.39 18.78 -12.74
CA ASN A 54 10.28 18.06 -11.82
C ASN A 54 10.08 16.53 -11.82
N GLY A 55 9.18 15.98 -12.65
CA GLY A 55 8.87 14.56 -12.73
C GLY A 55 8.09 14.01 -11.52
N GLU A 56 7.88 12.69 -11.42
CA GLU A 56 7.18 12.07 -10.27
C GLU A 56 8.06 11.94 -9.01
N SER A 57 9.37 12.11 -9.14
CA SER A 57 10.38 11.85 -8.11
C SER A 57 10.31 12.84 -6.94
N TRP A 58 10.01 14.12 -7.19
CA TRP A 58 9.83 15.12 -6.13
C TRP A 58 8.56 14.85 -5.31
N LEU A 59 7.46 14.46 -5.98
CA LEU A 59 6.19 14.17 -5.34
C LEU A 59 6.28 12.91 -4.47
N ARG A 60 6.93 11.86 -4.98
CA ARG A 60 7.28 10.68 -4.19
C ARG A 60 8.12 11.07 -2.97
N SER A 61 9.15 11.90 -3.15
CA SER A 61 10.02 12.32 -2.03
C SER A 61 9.27 13.17 -1.00
N LEU A 62 8.36 14.05 -1.42
CA LEU A 62 7.50 14.85 -0.55
C LEU A 62 6.53 13.97 0.24
N LEU A 63 5.87 13.00 -0.39
CA LEU A 63 4.95 12.07 0.29
C LEU A 63 5.68 11.17 1.29
N LEU A 64 6.87 10.70 0.94
CA LEU A 64 7.73 9.96 1.86
C LEU A 64 8.18 10.85 3.04
N TYR A 65 8.51 12.12 2.81
CA TYR A 65 8.80 13.08 3.87
C TYR A 65 7.58 13.28 4.80
N LEU A 66 6.41 13.56 4.23
CA LEU A 66 5.17 13.77 4.98
C LEU A 66 4.74 12.53 5.77
N SER A 67 5.08 11.32 5.31
CA SER A 67 4.84 10.07 6.05
C SER A 67 5.62 10.00 7.37
N ARG A 68 6.73 10.76 7.49
CA ARG A 68 7.59 10.84 8.67
C ARG A 68 7.32 12.11 9.52
N ALA A 69 6.51 13.05 9.02
CA ALA A 69 6.28 14.33 9.67
C ALA A 69 5.12 14.26 10.68
N GLY A 70 5.43 14.38 11.97
CA GLY A 70 4.45 14.30 13.06
C GLY A 70 3.35 15.37 13.01
N TRP A 71 3.69 16.59 12.58
CA TRP A 71 2.70 17.68 12.40
C TRP A 71 1.68 17.36 11.30
N ALA A 72 2.14 16.79 10.18
CA ALA A 72 1.28 16.48 9.03
C ALA A 72 0.31 15.37 9.40
N ARG A 73 0.78 14.37 10.16
CA ARG A 73 -0.06 13.33 10.75
C ARG A 73 -1.19 13.93 11.59
N GLN A 74 -0.87 14.80 12.55
CA GLN A 74 -1.86 15.36 13.48
C GLN A 74 -2.95 16.18 12.76
N VAL A 75 -2.60 16.85 11.67
CA VAL A 75 -3.56 17.62 10.85
C VAL A 75 -4.43 16.68 10.03
N VAL A 76 -3.83 15.71 9.33
CA VAL A 76 -4.56 14.84 8.39
C VAL A 76 -5.46 13.85 9.11
N THR A 77 -5.02 13.24 10.21
CA THR A 77 -5.85 12.24 10.94
C THR A 77 -7.06 12.87 11.62
N LYS A 78 -7.05 14.18 11.88
CA LYS A 78 -8.19 14.93 12.45
C LYS A 78 -9.20 15.40 11.41
N PHE A 79 -8.92 15.20 10.12
CA PHE A 79 -9.80 15.62 9.03
C PHE A 79 -10.68 14.44 8.56
N PRO A 80 -12.00 14.43 8.82
CA PRO A 80 -12.86 13.26 8.53
C PRO A 80 -12.80 12.76 7.06
N PRO A 81 -12.72 13.63 6.04
CA PRO A 81 -12.55 13.16 4.66
C PRO A 81 -11.24 12.39 4.40
N ALA A 82 -10.19 12.59 5.21
CA ALA A 82 -8.95 11.84 5.07
C ALA A 82 -9.16 10.34 5.33
N TRP A 83 -10.02 9.98 6.29
CA TRP A 83 -10.39 8.59 6.56
C TRP A 83 -11.18 7.97 5.41
N ALA A 84 -12.09 8.71 4.77
CA ALA A 84 -12.84 8.23 3.61
C ALA A 84 -11.92 7.82 2.43
N VAL A 85 -10.77 8.47 2.29
CA VAL A 85 -9.76 8.11 1.29
C VAL A 85 -8.87 6.97 1.80
N ALA A 86 -8.42 7.03 3.05
CA ALA A 86 -7.54 6.02 3.65
C ALA A 86 -8.19 4.64 3.76
N SER A 87 -9.48 4.58 4.13
CA SER A 87 -10.28 3.34 4.26
C SER A 87 -10.40 2.55 2.96
N ARG A 88 -10.06 3.14 1.81
CA ARG A 88 -9.94 2.41 0.54
C ARG A 88 -8.75 1.46 0.53
N PHE A 89 -7.71 1.73 1.32
CA PHE A 89 -6.43 1.03 1.39
C PHE A 89 -6.14 0.41 2.76
N VAL A 90 -6.90 0.78 3.79
CA VAL A 90 -6.80 0.29 5.16
C VAL A 90 -8.14 -0.28 5.58
N ALA A 91 -8.15 -1.51 6.05
CA ALA A 91 -9.35 -2.28 6.37
C ALA A 91 -9.86 -2.00 7.79
N GLY A 92 -10.01 -0.72 8.12
CA GLY A 92 -10.49 -0.28 9.43
C GLY A 92 -9.39 0.03 10.44
N GLU A 93 -9.80 0.60 11.57
CA GLU A 93 -8.93 0.92 12.70
C GLU A 93 -8.95 -0.20 13.76
N SER A 94 -9.95 -1.08 13.73
CA SER A 94 -10.14 -2.18 14.67
C SER A 94 -9.90 -3.55 14.03
N VAL A 95 -9.62 -4.56 14.87
CA VAL A 95 -9.55 -5.96 14.44
C VAL A 95 -10.89 -6.44 13.87
N ASP A 96 -12.02 -6.02 14.44
CA ASP A 96 -13.35 -6.41 13.96
C ASP A 96 -13.60 -6.01 12.50
N GLU A 97 -13.25 -4.78 12.15
CA GLU A 97 -13.34 -4.28 10.78
C GLU A 97 -12.40 -5.04 9.84
N ALA A 98 -11.19 -5.34 10.31
CA ALA A 98 -10.23 -6.13 9.54
C ALA A 98 -10.78 -7.55 9.26
N ILE A 99 -11.34 -8.23 10.26
CA ILE A 99 -11.98 -9.55 10.09
C ILE A 99 -13.15 -9.47 9.11
N GLN A 100 -13.98 -8.42 9.19
CA GLN A 100 -15.08 -8.24 8.24
C GLN A 100 -14.59 -8.03 6.80
N ALA A 101 -13.53 -7.24 6.61
CA ALA A 101 -12.91 -7.07 5.29
C ALA A 101 -12.32 -8.39 4.77
N VAL A 102 -11.64 -9.16 5.62
CA VAL A 102 -11.14 -10.50 5.28
C VAL A 102 -12.29 -11.42 4.86
N ARG A 103 -13.40 -11.44 5.60
CA ARG A 103 -14.57 -12.26 5.26
C ARG A 103 -15.11 -11.93 3.86
N GLN A 104 -15.18 -10.64 3.51
CA GLN A 104 -15.60 -10.20 2.17
C GLN A 104 -14.60 -10.58 1.07
N LEU A 105 -13.31 -10.68 1.39
CA LEU A 105 -12.29 -11.17 0.46
C LEU A 105 -12.41 -12.68 0.26
N ASN A 106 -12.56 -13.45 1.34
CA ASN A 106 -12.75 -14.90 1.28
C ASN A 106 -14.01 -15.28 0.49
N ALA A 107 -15.11 -14.54 0.66
CA ALA A 107 -16.34 -14.74 -0.11
C ALA A 107 -16.16 -14.55 -1.63
N ARG A 108 -15.09 -13.85 -2.06
CA ARG A 108 -14.71 -13.65 -3.46
C ARG A 108 -13.58 -14.58 -3.91
N GLY A 109 -13.26 -15.62 -3.13
CA GLY A 109 -12.22 -16.59 -3.46
C GLY A 109 -10.79 -16.11 -3.19
N MET A 110 -10.61 -14.98 -2.49
CA MET A 110 -9.29 -14.45 -2.13
C MET A 110 -8.91 -14.85 -0.71
N LEU A 111 -7.64 -15.17 -0.51
CA LEU A 111 -7.04 -15.36 0.81
C LEU A 111 -6.63 -13.99 1.39
N ALA A 112 -6.31 -13.92 2.68
CA ALA A 112 -5.77 -12.69 3.25
C ALA A 112 -4.46 -12.90 4.05
N THR A 113 -3.76 -11.80 4.28
CA THR A 113 -2.74 -11.67 5.31
C THR A 113 -2.98 -10.34 6.02
N ALA A 114 -3.38 -10.40 7.28
CA ALA A 114 -3.67 -9.21 8.08
C ALA A 114 -2.36 -8.63 8.65
N ASP A 115 -2.22 -7.31 8.61
CA ASP A 115 -1.07 -6.56 9.12
C ASP A 115 -1.55 -5.50 10.10
N TYR A 116 -1.18 -5.67 11.37
CA TYR A 116 -1.46 -4.68 12.41
C TYR A 116 -0.50 -3.51 12.27
N LEU A 117 -1.01 -2.37 11.80
CA LEU A 117 -0.23 -1.16 11.63
C LEU A 117 0.18 -0.60 12.99
N GLY A 118 1.45 -0.81 13.34
CA GLY A 118 2.10 -0.17 14.48
C GLY A 118 2.94 1.04 14.09
N GLU A 119 3.33 1.78 15.13
CA GLU A 119 4.34 2.83 15.06
C GLU A 119 5.72 2.27 15.41
N SER A 120 6.78 3.07 15.20
CA SER A 120 8.11 2.73 15.72
C SER A 120 8.05 2.64 17.23
N VAL A 121 8.20 1.44 17.79
CA VAL A 121 8.25 1.22 19.23
C VAL A 121 9.54 1.77 19.82
N THR A 122 9.44 2.43 20.96
CA THR A 122 10.54 3.09 21.68
C THR A 122 10.78 2.50 23.07
N SER A 123 9.91 1.60 23.52
CA SER A 123 10.05 0.90 24.80
C SER A 123 9.64 -0.57 24.70
N ALA A 124 10.12 -1.38 25.64
CA ALA A 124 9.70 -2.78 25.74
C ALA A 124 8.19 -2.94 26.00
N ALA A 125 7.58 -2.00 26.73
CA ALA A 125 6.14 -1.99 26.97
C ALA A 125 5.34 -1.81 25.67
N GLU A 126 5.76 -0.89 24.79
CA GLU A 126 5.14 -0.68 23.48
C GLU A 126 5.30 -1.90 22.56
N ALA A 127 6.49 -2.53 22.55
CA ALA A 127 6.73 -3.77 21.82
C ALA A 127 5.82 -4.93 22.29
N ASN A 128 5.69 -5.08 23.62
CA ASN A 128 4.81 -6.09 24.22
C ASN A 128 3.33 -5.79 23.91
N ALA A 129 2.91 -4.52 23.94
CA ALA A 129 1.56 -4.14 23.55
C ALA A 129 1.29 -4.45 22.07
N ALA A 130 2.26 -4.24 21.18
CA ALA A 130 2.13 -4.62 19.78
C ALA A 130 2.03 -6.14 19.59
N ARG A 131 2.82 -6.93 20.34
CA ARG A 131 2.67 -8.39 20.41
C ARG A 131 1.24 -8.76 20.82
N ASP A 132 0.72 -8.15 21.89
CA ASP A 132 -0.61 -8.49 22.42
C ASP A 132 -1.74 -8.17 21.42
N GLN A 133 -1.60 -7.10 20.63
CA GLN A 133 -2.53 -6.81 19.53
C GLN A 133 -2.47 -7.87 18.42
N ILE A 134 -1.28 -8.39 18.11
CA ILE A 134 -1.12 -9.45 17.11
C ILE A 134 -1.65 -10.79 17.65
N LEU A 135 -1.45 -11.10 18.93
CA LEU A 135 -2.06 -12.26 19.57
C LEU A 135 -3.59 -12.16 19.56
N TYR A 136 -4.14 -10.96 19.82
CA TYR A 136 -5.57 -10.73 19.71
C TYR A 136 -6.07 -10.94 18.27
N LEU A 137 -5.35 -10.46 17.25
CA LEU A 137 -5.66 -10.73 15.85
C LEU A 137 -5.70 -12.23 15.53
N VAL A 138 -4.71 -13.00 16.00
CA VAL A 138 -4.63 -14.45 15.80
C VAL A 138 -5.88 -15.15 16.34
N GLU A 139 -6.30 -14.82 17.56
CA GLU A 139 -7.54 -15.35 18.16
C GLU A 139 -8.76 -14.97 17.33
N ARG A 140 -8.81 -13.73 16.86
CA ARG A 140 -9.97 -13.19 16.13
C ARG A 140 -10.08 -13.74 14.70
N ILE A 141 -8.97 -14.07 14.05
CA ILE A 141 -8.96 -14.82 12.79
C ILE A 141 -9.56 -16.22 13.02
N HIS A 142 -9.09 -16.92 14.06
CA HIS A 142 -9.58 -18.25 14.40
C HIS A 142 -11.08 -18.25 14.74
N ALA A 143 -11.50 -17.43 15.71
CA ALA A 143 -12.89 -17.31 16.14
C ALA A 143 -13.81 -16.80 15.01
N GLY A 144 -13.28 -15.98 14.11
CA GLY A 144 -14.00 -15.46 12.95
C GLY A 144 -14.20 -16.48 11.82
N GLY A 145 -13.48 -17.60 11.85
CA GLY A 145 -13.51 -18.65 10.82
C GLY A 145 -13.06 -18.18 9.44
N VAL A 146 -12.18 -17.17 9.39
CA VAL A 146 -11.72 -16.56 8.13
C VAL A 146 -10.36 -17.12 7.70
N ASP A 147 -10.10 -17.19 6.39
CA ASP A 147 -8.82 -17.64 5.84
C ASP A 147 -7.85 -16.45 5.71
N ALA A 148 -7.02 -16.29 6.75
CA ALA A 148 -6.00 -15.27 6.82
C ALA A 148 -4.72 -15.77 7.49
N ASN A 149 -3.59 -15.29 6.98
CA ASN A 149 -2.31 -15.31 7.69
C ASN A 149 -2.09 -13.99 8.43
N VAL A 150 -1.01 -13.89 9.19
CA VAL A 150 -0.55 -12.65 9.82
C VAL A 150 0.75 -12.18 9.19
N SER A 151 0.88 -10.90 8.90
CA SER A 151 2.14 -10.22 8.56
C SER A 151 2.54 -9.32 9.72
N LEU A 152 3.84 -9.25 10.02
CA LEU A 152 4.37 -8.40 11.09
C LEU A 152 5.79 -7.92 10.78
N LYS A 153 6.26 -6.91 11.51
CA LYS A 153 7.62 -6.36 11.41
C LYS A 153 8.36 -6.56 12.71
N LEU A 154 9.63 -6.98 12.64
CA LEU A 154 10.43 -7.21 13.85
C LEU A 154 10.74 -5.91 14.58
N SER A 155 10.87 -4.78 13.87
CA SER A 155 11.04 -3.47 14.52
C SER A 155 9.89 -3.14 15.47
N GLN A 156 8.65 -3.45 15.09
CA GLN A 156 7.46 -3.28 15.91
C GLN A 156 7.45 -4.22 17.13
N LEU A 157 8.16 -5.35 17.06
CA LEU A 157 8.31 -6.31 18.17
C LEU A 157 9.50 -5.98 19.08
N GLY A 158 10.22 -4.88 18.83
CA GLY A 158 11.32 -4.41 19.67
C GLY A 158 12.72 -4.66 19.12
N LEU A 159 12.88 -5.07 17.85
CA LEU A 159 14.19 -5.40 17.28
C LEU A 159 15.21 -4.27 17.39
N LYS A 160 14.76 -3.02 17.25
CA LYS A 160 15.62 -1.82 17.36
C LYS A 160 16.00 -1.48 18.81
N LEU A 161 15.40 -2.15 19.79
CA LEU A 161 15.65 -1.96 21.23
C LEU A 161 16.52 -3.11 21.78
N ASP A 162 16.07 -4.34 21.56
CA ASP A 162 16.74 -5.57 21.98
C ASP A 162 16.30 -6.72 21.06
N GLU A 163 17.28 -7.42 20.50
CA GLU A 163 17.04 -8.58 19.64
C GLU A 163 16.27 -9.68 20.37
N ASN A 164 16.60 -9.95 21.64
CA ASN A 164 15.95 -11.00 22.41
C ASN A 164 14.48 -10.67 22.68
N LEU A 165 14.15 -9.40 22.92
CA LEU A 165 12.78 -8.94 23.06
C LEU A 165 11.95 -9.23 21.80
N ALA A 166 12.51 -8.96 20.62
CA ALA A 166 11.84 -9.23 19.35
C ALA A 166 11.64 -10.74 19.13
N ILE A 167 12.64 -11.54 19.45
CA ILE A 167 12.58 -13.01 19.36
C ILE A 167 11.51 -13.57 20.31
N ASP A 168 11.48 -13.12 21.57
CA ASP A 168 10.52 -13.58 22.57
C ASP A 168 9.09 -13.23 22.17
N ASN A 169 8.89 -12.00 21.68
CA ASN A 169 7.59 -11.55 21.17
C ASN A 169 7.14 -12.34 19.94
N LEU A 170 8.04 -12.56 18.97
CA LEU A 170 7.73 -13.35 17.78
C LEU A 170 7.43 -14.81 18.15
N ARG A 171 8.21 -15.40 19.06
CA ARG A 171 7.99 -16.78 19.55
C ARG A 171 6.59 -16.93 20.14
N ALA A 172 6.17 -16.01 21.01
CA ALA A 172 4.82 -16.03 21.59
C ALA A 172 3.73 -16.02 20.52
N ILE A 173 3.88 -15.17 19.49
CA ILE A 173 2.95 -15.09 18.35
C ILE A 173 2.93 -16.40 17.56
N LEU A 174 4.10 -16.96 17.24
CA LEU A 174 4.21 -18.21 16.49
C LEU A 174 3.60 -19.39 17.24
N GLN A 175 3.80 -19.48 18.55
CA GLN A 175 3.20 -20.50 19.40
C GLN A 175 1.68 -20.44 19.38
N GLN A 176 1.08 -19.26 19.53
CA GLN A 176 -0.37 -19.12 19.49
C GLN A 176 -0.91 -19.36 18.08
N ALA A 177 -0.29 -18.79 17.04
CA ALA A 177 -0.69 -19.02 15.65
C ALA A 177 -0.67 -20.51 15.30
N LYS A 178 0.34 -21.26 15.75
CA LYS A 178 0.45 -22.71 15.53
C LYS A 178 -0.71 -23.50 16.14
N ARG A 179 -1.22 -23.10 17.32
CA ARG A 179 -2.39 -23.74 17.95
C ARG A 179 -3.66 -23.63 17.10
N HIS A 180 -3.78 -22.58 16.30
CA HIS A 180 -4.93 -22.36 15.41
C HIS A 180 -4.64 -22.71 13.94
N ASN A 181 -3.52 -23.38 13.65
CA ASN A 181 -3.06 -23.69 12.29
C ASN A 181 -2.92 -22.44 11.39
N LEU A 182 -2.54 -21.31 11.99
CA LEU A 182 -2.29 -20.06 11.29
C LEU A 182 -0.80 -19.87 11.03
N ARG A 183 -0.48 -19.21 9.91
CA ARG A 183 0.89 -18.91 9.51
C ARG A 183 1.20 -17.42 9.68
N VAL A 184 2.47 -17.14 9.96
CA VAL A 184 2.99 -15.81 10.24
C VAL A 184 4.11 -15.49 9.27
N ARG A 185 4.06 -14.31 8.66
CA ARG A 185 5.07 -13.78 7.76
C ARG A 185 5.84 -12.66 8.45
N VAL A 186 7.16 -12.80 8.53
CA VAL A 186 8.06 -11.72 8.92
C VAL A 186 8.32 -10.85 7.70
N ASP A 187 7.84 -9.61 7.73
CA ASP A 187 8.09 -8.62 6.69
C ASP A 187 9.54 -8.13 6.74
N MET A 188 10.08 -7.78 5.57
CA MET A 188 11.43 -7.27 5.42
C MET A 188 11.44 -5.76 5.44
N GLU A 189 12.35 -5.19 6.24
CA GLU A 189 12.45 -3.76 6.50
C GLU A 189 13.61 -3.10 5.73
N GLU A 190 14.27 -2.10 6.33
CA GLU A 190 15.45 -1.46 5.72
C GLU A 190 16.60 -2.46 5.52
N SER A 191 17.46 -2.21 4.52
CA SER A 191 18.62 -3.07 4.19
C SER A 191 19.52 -3.41 5.40
N ALA A 192 19.65 -2.48 6.35
CA ALA A 192 20.42 -2.66 7.58
C ALA A 192 19.87 -3.74 8.53
N LEU A 193 18.61 -4.15 8.36
CA LEU A 193 17.95 -5.17 9.19
C LEU A 193 17.87 -6.54 8.52
N VAL A 194 18.31 -6.68 7.28
CA VAL A 194 18.12 -7.91 6.49
C VAL A 194 18.80 -9.10 7.14
N ASP A 195 20.07 -8.97 7.55
CA ASP A 195 20.82 -10.07 8.18
C ASP A 195 20.14 -10.52 9.47
N THR A 196 19.91 -9.59 10.40
CA THR A 196 19.26 -9.91 11.68
C THR A 196 17.86 -10.50 11.49
N THR A 197 17.09 -10.03 10.50
CA THR A 197 15.76 -10.57 10.19
C THR A 197 15.84 -12.02 9.70
N LEU A 198 16.77 -12.32 8.79
CA LEU A 198 16.97 -13.67 8.27
C LEU A 198 17.52 -14.61 9.35
N ASP A 199 18.40 -14.13 10.23
CA ASP A 199 18.96 -14.91 11.34
C ASP A 199 17.88 -15.25 12.39
N ILE A 200 17.03 -14.30 12.76
CA ILE A 200 15.88 -14.54 13.63
C ILE A 200 14.91 -15.55 13.00
N TYR A 201 14.59 -15.38 11.72
CA TYR A 201 13.75 -16.32 10.97
C TYR A 201 14.32 -17.74 11.03
N ARG A 202 15.60 -17.92 10.70
CA ARG A 202 16.28 -19.23 10.71
C ARG A 202 16.35 -19.83 12.11
N ARG A 203 16.66 -19.02 13.12
CA ARG A 203 16.69 -19.45 14.52
C ARG A 203 15.34 -20.03 14.94
N LEU A 204 14.25 -19.33 14.67
CA LEU A 204 12.90 -19.81 15.02
C LEU A 204 12.47 -21.00 14.15
N ARG A 205 12.74 -20.96 12.84
CA ARG A 205 12.36 -22.04 11.91
C ARG A 205 13.09 -23.34 12.18
N PHE A 206 14.42 -23.29 12.24
CA PHE A 206 15.30 -24.46 12.28
C PHE A 206 15.84 -24.75 13.67
N GLY A 207 16.11 -23.72 14.49
CA GLY A 207 16.58 -23.89 15.86
C GLY A 207 15.46 -24.27 16.84
N GLU A 208 14.25 -23.76 16.63
CA GLU A 208 13.11 -23.99 17.53
C GLU A 208 11.95 -24.77 16.87
N GLY A 209 12.03 -25.08 15.58
CA GLY A 209 11.09 -25.97 14.88
C GLY A 209 9.74 -25.33 14.51
N PHE A 210 9.65 -24.00 14.42
CA PHE A 210 8.42 -23.34 13.94
C PHE A 210 8.27 -23.51 12.42
N ASP A 211 7.28 -24.30 11.99
CA ASP A 211 6.92 -24.56 10.58
C ASP A 211 5.87 -23.61 10.01
N ASN A 212 5.26 -22.80 10.86
CA ASN A 212 4.27 -21.81 10.51
C ASN A 212 4.84 -20.40 10.30
N VAL A 213 6.17 -20.25 10.21
CA VAL A 213 6.86 -18.97 9.93
C VAL A 213 7.40 -18.93 8.50
N GLY A 214 7.31 -17.76 7.87
CA GLY A 214 7.99 -17.47 6.60
C GLY A 214 8.53 -16.06 6.58
N VAL A 215 9.28 -15.72 5.53
CA VAL A 215 10.00 -14.44 5.45
C VAL A 215 9.74 -13.72 4.12
N VAL A 216 9.99 -12.41 4.11
CA VAL A 216 9.96 -11.58 2.90
C VAL A 216 11.39 -11.34 2.38
N ILE A 217 11.56 -11.28 1.06
CA ILE A 217 12.80 -10.78 0.43
C ILE A 217 12.48 -9.68 -0.57
N GLN A 218 13.39 -8.72 -0.71
CA GLN A 218 13.26 -7.52 -1.55
C GLN A 218 14.15 -7.62 -2.79
N SER A 219 13.57 -7.76 -3.98
CA SER A 219 14.32 -7.94 -5.21
C SER A 219 15.20 -6.74 -5.61
N CYS A 220 14.98 -5.57 -5.03
CA CYS A 220 15.75 -4.37 -5.33
C CYS A 220 17.17 -4.37 -4.74
N LEU A 221 17.51 -5.27 -3.81
CA LEU A 221 18.82 -5.29 -3.17
C LEU A 221 19.81 -6.15 -3.98
N TYR A 222 21.07 -5.70 -4.10
CA TYR A 222 22.10 -6.47 -4.82
C TYR A 222 22.38 -7.84 -4.18
N ARG A 223 22.21 -7.95 -2.86
CA ARG A 223 22.41 -9.19 -2.09
C ARG A 223 21.34 -10.26 -2.33
N SER A 224 20.17 -9.88 -2.85
CA SER A 224 19.01 -10.76 -2.80
C SER A 224 19.11 -12.02 -3.66
N ASP A 225 19.90 -12.01 -4.74
CA ASP A 225 20.14 -13.24 -5.53
C ASP A 225 20.85 -14.32 -4.68
N GLU A 226 21.74 -13.93 -3.76
CA GLU A 226 22.38 -14.85 -2.81
C GLU A 226 21.41 -15.31 -1.73
N ASP A 227 20.66 -14.38 -1.13
CA ASP A 227 19.67 -14.72 -0.10
C ASP A 227 18.58 -15.66 -0.65
N VAL A 228 18.15 -15.45 -1.91
CA VAL A 228 17.20 -16.33 -2.61
C VAL A 228 17.76 -17.74 -2.78
N ARG A 229 19.04 -17.91 -3.15
CA ARG A 229 19.65 -19.25 -3.27
C ARG A 229 19.61 -20.00 -1.93
N ARG A 230 19.99 -19.33 -0.85
CA ARG A 230 19.92 -19.93 0.50
C ARG A 230 18.49 -20.28 0.91
N LEU A 231 17.53 -19.40 0.65
CA LEU A 231 16.12 -19.68 0.94
C LEU A 231 15.55 -20.84 0.10
N VAL A 232 16.08 -21.04 -1.11
CA VAL A 232 15.77 -22.20 -1.94
C VAL A 232 16.33 -23.48 -1.31
N GLU A 233 17.61 -23.49 -0.92
CA GLU A 233 18.26 -24.61 -0.22
C GLU A 233 17.49 -25.01 1.06
N GLU A 234 16.97 -24.01 1.77
CA GLU A 234 16.20 -24.11 3.00
C GLU A 234 14.75 -24.61 2.83
N GLY A 235 14.22 -24.67 1.60
CA GLY A 235 12.80 -25.02 1.38
C GLY A 235 11.84 -23.98 1.95
N ALA A 236 12.21 -22.69 1.88
CA ALA A 236 11.53 -21.65 2.62
C ALA A 236 10.13 -21.29 2.07
N TRP A 237 9.24 -20.89 2.97
CA TRP A 237 8.05 -20.13 2.57
C TRP A 237 8.46 -18.67 2.42
N VAL A 238 8.38 -18.12 1.20
CA VAL A 238 8.90 -16.78 0.89
C VAL A 238 7.84 -15.90 0.24
N ARG A 239 7.80 -14.63 0.63
CA ARG A 239 7.13 -13.58 -0.16
C ARG A 239 8.19 -12.73 -0.83
N LEU A 240 8.19 -12.70 -2.15
CA LEU A 240 9.07 -11.86 -2.94
C LEU A 240 8.37 -10.53 -3.25
N VAL A 241 8.99 -9.42 -2.87
CA VAL A 241 8.55 -8.04 -3.18
C VAL A 241 9.64 -7.32 -3.97
N LYS A 242 9.33 -6.19 -4.60
CA LYS A 242 10.39 -5.31 -5.14
C LYS A 242 11.20 -4.64 -4.04
N GLY A 243 10.51 -4.05 -3.06
CA GLY A 243 11.10 -3.26 -1.98
C GLY A 243 10.32 -1.97 -1.76
N ALA A 244 10.19 -1.54 -0.50
CA ALA A 244 9.38 -0.38 -0.11
C ALA A 244 10.19 0.78 0.48
N TYR A 245 11.50 0.59 0.68
CA TYR A 245 12.38 1.54 1.34
C TYR A 245 13.22 2.31 0.33
N LYS A 246 13.58 3.55 0.68
CA LYS A 246 14.46 4.39 -0.12
C LYS A 246 15.91 4.08 0.23
N GLU A 247 16.41 3.01 -0.35
CA GLU A 247 17.78 2.52 -0.15
C GLU A 247 18.80 3.31 -0.98
N PRO A 248 20.06 3.46 -0.51
CA PRO A 248 21.11 4.08 -1.30
C PRO A 248 21.54 3.20 -2.48
N HIS A 249 22.05 3.83 -3.54
CA HIS A 249 22.52 3.14 -4.75
C HIS A 249 23.69 2.17 -4.51
N THR A 250 24.33 2.25 -3.35
CA THR A 250 25.40 1.34 -2.92
C THR A 250 24.88 -0.03 -2.49
N VAL A 251 23.60 -0.17 -2.16
CA VAL A 251 23.00 -1.44 -1.69
C VAL A 251 21.83 -1.92 -2.55
N ALA A 252 21.21 -1.01 -3.31
CA ALA A 252 20.02 -1.29 -4.10
C ALA A 252 20.12 -0.73 -5.52
N TYR A 253 19.43 -1.40 -6.45
CA TYR A 253 19.34 -0.99 -7.84
C TYR A 253 18.73 0.44 -7.97
N PRO A 254 19.43 1.41 -8.59
CA PRO A 254 18.89 2.74 -8.86
C PRO A 254 17.69 2.71 -9.81
N ALA A 255 17.80 1.89 -10.86
CA ALA A 255 16.85 1.88 -11.95
C ALA A 255 15.77 0.82 -11.73
N LYS A 256 14.51 1.19 -12.02
CA LYS A 256 13.37 0.28 -11.95
C LYS A 256 13.60 -0.97 -12.82
N ALA A 257 14.16 -0.81 -14.01
CA ALA A 257 14.40 -1.92 -14.95
C ALA A 257 15.29 -3.01 -14.34
N ASP A 258 16.32 -2.63 -13.58
CA ASP A 258 17.21 -3.60 -12.95
C ASP A 258 16.50 -4.35 -11.79
N THR A 259 15.68 -3.63 -11.01
CA THR A 259 14.82 -4.25 -9.97
C THR A 259 13.80 -5.21 -10.58
N ASP A 260 13.20 -4.84 -11.72
CA ASP A 260 12.25 -5.68 -12.45
C ASP A 260 12.94 -6.94 -12.98
N ALA A 261 14.14 -6.80 -13.57
CA ALA A 261 14.94 -7.92 -14.03
C ALA A 261 15.33 -8.85 -12.87
N ALA A 262 15.73 -8.29 -11.73
CA ALA A 262 16.02 -9.07 -10.52
C ALA A 262 14.78 -9.80 -9.98
N PHE A 263 13.62 -9.12 -9.96
CA PHE A 263 12.36 -9.73 -9.53
C PHE A 263 12.00 -10.96 -10.38
N VAL A 264 12.12 -10.84 -11.71
CA VAL A 264 11.86 -11.96 -12.62
C VAL A 264 12.85 -13.11 -12.36
N ARG A 265 14.17 -12.84 -12.37
CA ARG A 265 15.18 -13.88 -12.10
C ARG A 265 14.93 -14.61 -10.77
N GLN A 266 14.67 -13.88 -9.70
CA GLN A 266 14.43 -14.45 -8.37
C GLN A 266 13.11 -15.24 -8.29
N THR A 267 12.08 -14.82 -9.03
CA THR A 267 10.84 -15.59 -9.20
C THR A 267 11.12 -16.93 -9.88
N GLU A 268 11.88 -16.92 -10.98
CA GLU A 268 12.25 -18.13 -11.73
C GLU A 268 13.08 -19.08 -10.85
N MET A 269 14.04 -18.56 -10.07
CA MET A 269 14.82 -19.35 -9.12
C MET A 269 13.93 -20.05 -8.08
N MET A 270 12.99 -19.32 -7.48
CA MET A 270 12.07 -19.84 -6.45
C MET A 270 10.96 -20.74 -7.01
N LEU A 271 10.75 -20.74 -8.32
CA LEU A 271 9.80 -21.63 -9.02
C LEU A 271 10.48 -22.80 -9.74
N SER A 272 11.82 -22.84 -9.74
CA SER A 272 12.59 -23.93 -10.35
C SER A 272 12.23 -25.30 -9.78
N ASP A 273 12.52 -26.36 -10.55
CA ASP A 273 12.28 -27.74 -10.12
C ASP A 273 13.00 -28.07 -8.81
N GLU A 274 14.21 -27.55 -8.64
CA GLU A 274 14.96 -27.67 -7.38
C GLU A 274 14.19 -27.03 -6.22
N ALA A 275 13.77 -25.77 -6.37
CA ALA A 275 13.04 -25.05 -5.34
C ALA A 275 11.75 -25.77 -4.94
N ARG A 276 10.99 -26.23 -5.93
CA ARG A 276 9.74 -26.99 -5.70
C ARG A 276 10.00 -28.32 -4.99
N THR A 277 11.06 -29.05 -5.38
CA THR A 277 11.44 -30.32 -4.74
C THR A 277 11.88 -30.12 -3.29
N ARG A 278 12.50 -28.98 -2.97
CA ARG A 278 12.87 -28.60 -1.60
C ARG A 278 11.70 -28.07 -0.77
N GLY A 279 10.51 -27.89 -1.36
CA GLY A 279 9.32 -27.42 -0.66
C GLY A 279 9.21 -25.90 -0.53
N VAL A 280 9.96 -25.14 -1.36
CA VAL A 280 9.79 -23.69 -1.44
C VAL A 280 8.34 -23.38 -1.84
N TYR A 281 7.73 -22.44 -1.13
CA TYR A 281 6.42 -21.91 -1.50
C TYR A 281 6.52 -20.40 -1.70
N LEU A 282 6.35 -19.97 -2.94
CA LEU A 282 6.52 -18.58 -3.36
C LEU A 282 5.20 -17.80 -3.33
N ALA A 283 5.23 -16.66 -2.65
CA ALA A 283 4.24 -15.60 -2.78
C ALA A 283 4.83 -14.45 -3.62
N VAL A 284 4.35 -14.31 -4.85
CA VAL A 284 4.77 -13.27 -5.80
C VAL A 284 3.99 -11.99 -5.50
N ALA A 285 4.58 -11.05 -4.77
CA ALA A 285 3.89 -9.85 -4.30
C ALA A 285 4.15 -8.63 -5.21
N THR A 286 3.20 -8.33 -6.10
CA THR A 286 3.32 -7.26 -7.08
C THR A 286 1.96 -6.80 -7.63
N HIS A 287 1.87 -5.54 -8.03
CA HIS A 287 0.74 -4.98 -8.82
C HIS A 287 1.14 -4.63 -10.26
N ASP A 288 2.38 -4.96 -10.63
CA ASP A 288 2.97 -4.69 -11.94
C ASP A 288 2.60 -5.83 -12.89
N ASP A 289 1.85 -5.50 -13.94
CA ASP A 289 1.35 -6.47 -14.91
C ASP A 289 2.49 -7.19 -15.64
N ALA A 290 3.60 -6.51 -15.90
CA ALA A 290 4.75 -7.14 -16.55
C ALA A 290 5.35 -8.28 -15.70
N MET A 291 5.35 -8.13 -14.37
CA MET A 291 5.87 -9.13 -13.43
C MET A 291 4.90 -10.30 -13.26
N ILE A 292 3.59 -10.01 -13.20
CA ILE A 292 2.53 -11.03 -13.18
C ILE A 292 2.62 -11.86 -14.46
N ASP A 293 2.64 -11.21 -15.62
CA ASP A 293 2.68 -11.88 -16.91
C ASP A 293 3.98 -12.69 -17.09
N ALA A 294 5.12 -12.18 -16.62
CA ALA A 294 6.39 -12.91 -16.60
C ALA A 294 6.30 -14.19 -15.77
N THR A 295 5.75 -14.09 -14.56
CA THR A 295 5.53 -15.24 -13.66
C THR A 295 4.62 -16.29 -14.32
N GLN A 296 3.49 -15.86 -14.89
CA GLN A 296 2.56 -16.77 -15.56
C GLN A 296 3.17 -17.41 -16.82
N ARG A 297 4.00 -16.67 -17.58
CA ARG A 297 4.73 -17.24 -18.73
C ARG A 297 5.70 -18.32 -18.28
N PHE A 298 6.51 -18.05 -17.26
CA PHE A 298 7.44 -19.03 -16.71
C PHE A 298 6.70 -20.26 -16.18
N ALA A 299 5.66 -20.07 -15.37
CA ALA A 299 4.85 -21.16 -14.84
C ALA A 299 4.25 -22.04 -15.94
N ARG A 300 3.72 -21.45 -17.03
CA ARG A 300 3.20 -22.22 -18.17
C ARG A 300 4.29 -22.98 -18.92
N LEU A 301 5.45 -22.37 -19.15
CA LEU A 301 6.57 -22.99 -19.86
C LEU A 301 7.11 -24.22 -19.11
N HIS A 302 7.10 -24.16 -17.78
CA HIS A 302 7.60 -25.21 -16.89
C HIS A 302 6.50 -26.09 -16.29
N GLU A 303 5.27 -26.01 -16.82
CA GLU A 303 4.11 -26.81 -16.38
C GLU A 303 3.85 -26.75 -14.86
N ILE A 304 4.13 -25.59 -14.25
CA ILE A 304 3.95 -25.36 -12.81
C ILE A 304 2.46 -25.11 -12.53
N PRO A 305 1.83 -25.89 -11.63
CA PRO A 305 0.42 -25.75 -11.37
C PRO A 305 0.11 -24.42 -10.63
N PRO A 306 -1.05 -23.78 -10.87
CA PRO A 306 -1.40 -22.47 -10.29
C PRO A 306 -1.48 -22.39 -8.76
N ASP A 307 -1.49 -23.53 -8.07
CA ASP A 307 -1.54 -23.64 -6.62
C ASP A 307 -0.17 -23.85 -5.95
N ALA A 308 0.88 -24.14 -6.73
CA ALA A 308 2.27 -24.25 -6.27
C ALA A 308 2.89 -22.90 -5.84
N TYR A 309 2.23 -21.79 -6.17
CA TYR A 309 2.59 -20.45 -5.76
C TYR A 309 1.31 -19.60 -5.57
N GLU A 310 1.45 -18.39 -5.03
CA GLU A 310 0.34 -17.45 -4.95
C GLU A 310 0.77 -16.05 -5.40
N PHE A 311 -0.17 -15.29 -5.96
CA PHE A 311 0.02 -13.86 -6.15
C PHE A 311 -0.42 -13.11 -4.89
N GLN A 312 0.33 -12.07 -4.52
CA GLN A 312 -0.05 -11.18 -3.43
C GLN A 312 -0.19 -9.73 -3.88
N LEU A 313 -1.30 -9.12 -3.50
CA LEU A 313 -1.62 -7.72 -3.81
C LEU A 313 -2.10 -7.02 -2.55
N LEU A 314 -1.87 -5.72 -2.47
CA LEU A 314 -2.36 -4.89 -1.37
C LEU A 314 -3.88 -4.66 -1.47
N TYR A 315 -4.53 -4.62 -0.31
CA TYR A 315 -5.92 -4.22 -0.16
C TYR A 315 -6.18 -2.85 -0.79
N GLY A 316 -7.28 -2.74 -1.52
CA GLY A 316 -7.66 -1.48 -2.17
C GLY A 316 -6.98 -1.17 -3.50
N ILE A 317 -5.92 -1.90 -3.88
CA ILE A 317 -5.09 -1.57 -5.06
C ILE A 317 -5.28 -2.64 -6.14
N ARG A 318 -5.65 -2.19 -7.35
CA ARG A 318 -5.88 -3.06 -8.52
C ARG A 318 -6.88 -4.19 -8.26
N ARG A 319 -8.04 -3.86 -7.68
CA ARG A 319 -9.12 -4.83 -7.37
C ARG A 319 -9.56 -5.63 -8.60
N ASP A 320 -9.57 -4.96 -9.76
CA ASP A 320 -9.76 -5.55 -11.09
C ASP A 320 -8.82 -6.72 -11.35
N ARG A 321 -7.51 -6.56 -11.07
CA ARG A 321 -6.53 -7.64 -11.27
C ARG A 321 -6.62 -8.72 -10.21
N GLN A 322 -6.96 -8.36 -8.98
CA GLN A 322 -7.20 -9.35 -7.92
C GLN A 322 -8.29 -10.33 -8.35
N GLU A 323 -9.42 -9.81 -8.83
CA GLU A 323 -10.56 -10.62 -9.29
C GLU A 323 -10.23 -11.39 -10.58
N GLN A 324 -9.52 -10.76 -11.52
CA GLN A 324 -9.08 -11.43 -12.75
C GLN A 324 -8.16 -12.62 -12.48
N LEU A 325 -7.19 -12.49 -11.56
CA LEU A 325 -6.28 -13.58 -11.22
C LEU A 325 -7.01 -14.76 -10.56
N VAL A 326 -7.98 -14.49 -9.67
CA VAL A 326 -8.83 -15.54 -9.10
C VAL A 326 -9.66 -16.23 -10.19
N ALA A 327 -10.25 -15.47 -11.11
CA ALA A 327 -11.02 -16.03 -12.22
C ALA A 327 -10.16 -16.88 -13.19
N GLN A 328 -8.85 -16.61 -13.26
CA GLN A 328 -7.88 -17.42 -14.00
C GLN A 328 -7.43 -18.69 -13.23
N GLY A 329 -7.94 -18.92 -12.02
CA GLY A 329 -7.61 -20.08 -11.20
C GLY A 329 -6.35 -19.94 -10.35
N HIS A 330 -5.76 -18.74 -10.26
CA HIS A 330 -4.60 -18.52 -9.41
C HIS A 330 -5.01 -18.32 -7.94
N ARG A 331 -4.14 -18.77 -7.02
CA ARG A 331 -4.23 -18.38 -5.62
C ARG A 331 -3.86 -16.90 -5.48
N VAL A 332 -4.75 -16.12 -4.88
CA VAL A 332 -4.55 -14.68 -4.63
C VAL A 332 -4.70 -14.42 -3.15
N ARG A 333 -3.67 -13.83 -2.53
CA ARG A 333 -3.73 -13.38 -1.14
C ARG A 333 -3.60 -11.86 -1.03
N ILE A 334 -4.57 -11.25 -0.37
CA ILE A 334 -4.61 -9.81 -0.19
C ILE A 334 -3.92 -9.41 1.12
N TYR A 335 -3.00 -8.47 1.05
CA TYR A 335 -2.37 -7.86 2.22
C TYR A 335 -3.29 -6.78 2.78
N VAL A 336 -3.82 -7.03 3.98
CA VAL A 336 -4.89 -6.29 4.62
C VAL A 336 -4.33 -5.51 5.82
N PRO A 337 -3.91 -4.26 5.63
CA PRO A 337 -3.44 -3.41 6.71
C PRO A 337 -4.63 -2.87 7.50
N TYR A 338 -4.52 -2.80 8.83
CA TYR A 338 -5.54 -2.21 9.70
C TYR A 338 -4.89 -1.59 10.94
N GLY A 339 -5.61 -0.71 11.63
CA GLY A 339 -5.13 -0.06 12.85
C GLY A 339 -5.08 1.46 12.76
N THR A 340 -4.94 2.09 13.92
CA THR A 340 -4.97 3.56 14.07
C THR A 340 -3.72 4.25 13.52
N ALA A 341 -2.60 3.53 13.35
CA ALA A 341 -1.37 4.05 12.75
C ALA A 341 -1.41 4.08 11.20
N TRP A 342 -2.57 4.32 10.61
CA TRP A 342 -2.79 4.23 9.16
C TRP A 342 -2.12 5.35 8.35
N TYR A 343 -1.88 6.53 8.93
CA TYR A 343 -1.41 7.69 8.17
C TYR A 343 -0.03 7.49 7.51
N PRO A 344 1.04 7.08 8.22
CA PRO A 344 2.34 6.82 7.58
C PRO A 344 2.25 5.75 6.50
N TYR A 345 1.44 4.71 6.73
CA TYR A 345 1.20 3.66 5.75
C TYR A 345 0.51 4.22 4.48
N PHE A 346 -0.58 4.96 4.65
CA PHE A 346 -1.33 5.59 3.57
C PHE A 346 -0.46 6.51 2.71
N MET A 347 0.37 7.35 3.34
CA MET A 347 1.27 8.27 2.61
C MET A 347 2.31 7.53 1.77
N ARG A 348 2.86 6.41 2.28
CA ARG A 348 3.77 5.55 1.49
C ARG A 348 3.06 4.93 0.29
N ARG A 349 1.82 4.48 0.44
CA ARG A 349 1.01 3.92 -0.65
C ARG A 349 0.69 4.94 -1.74
N LEU A 350 0.41 6.19 -1.36
CA LEU A 350 0.27 7.29 -2.32
C LEU A 350 1.58 7.56 -3.08
N ALA A 351 2.71 7.49 -2.39
CA ALA A 351 4.03 7.73 -2.98
C ALA A 351 4.44 6.66 -4.02
N GLU A 352 3.87 5.46 -3.93
CA GLU A 352 4.17 4.34 -4.85
C GLU A 352 3.47 4.46 -6.21
N ARG A 353 2.36 5.21 -6.29
CA ARG A 353 1.73 5.54 -7.58
C ARG A 353 1.34 7.02 -7.65
N PRO A 354 2.33 7.93 -7.81
CA PRO A 354 2.07 9.36 -7.87
C PRO A 354 1.13 9.75 -9.03
N ALA A 355 1.20 9.05 -10.17
CA ALA A 355 0.28 9.22 -11.29
C ALA A 355 -1.20 9.11 -10.91
N ASN A 356 -1.53 8.29 -9.90
CA ASN A 356 -2.91 8.10 -9.45
C ASN A 356 -3.39 9.20 -8.49
N LEU A 357 -2.52 10.09 -7.98
CA LEU A 357 -2.89 11.29 -7.19
C LEU A 357 -3.92 12.15 -7.91
N TRP A 358 -3.83 12.26 -9.23
CA TRP A 358 -4.84 12.94 -10.04
C TRP A 358 -6.22 12.25 -10.01
N PHE A 359 -6.25 10.92 -9.93
CA PHE A 359 -7.47 10.13 -9.75
C PHE A 359 -8.10 10.33 -8.36
N PHE A 360 -7.28 10.61 -7.34
CA PHE A 360 -7.76 10.95 -6.00
C PHE A 360 -8.37 12.36 -5.94
N VAL A 361 -7.73 13.34 -6.58
CA VAL A 361 -8.26 14.72 -6.66
C VAL A 361 -9.57 14.75 -7.46
N SER A 362 -9.64 14.08 -8.60
CA SER A 362 -10.84 14.08 -9.45
C SER A 362 -12.05 13.36 -8.85
N ASN A 363 -11.86 12.36 -7.98
CA ASN A 363 -12.96 11.72 -7.25
C ASN A 363 -13.41 12.50 -6.01
N PHE A 364 -12.56 13.36 -5.44
CA PHE A 364 -12.94 14.23 -4.33
C PHE A 364 -13.98 15.31 -4.73
N PHE A 365 -14.01 15.69 -6.02
CA PHE A 365 -14.97 16.65 -6.58
C PHE A 365 -16.17 16.00 -7.29
N ARG A 366 -16.28 14.66 -7.27
CA ARG A 366 -17.39 13.90 -7.87
C ARG A 366 -18.31 13.25 -6.83
N ALA A 367 -18.18 13.61 -5.56
CA ALA A 367 -19.10 13.23 -4.49
C ALA A 367 -20.24 14.24 -4.36
#